data_AF-A0A6S7EAH1-F1
#
_entry.id   AF-A0A6S7EAH1-F1
#
_cell.length_a   1.000
_cell.length_b   1.000
_cell.length_c   1.000
_cell.angle_alpha   90.00
_cell.angle_beta   90.00
_cell.angle_gamma   90.00
#
_symmetry.space_group_name_H-M   'P 1'
#
loop_
_entity.id
_entity.type
_entity.pdbx_description
1 polymer ?
#
loop_
_entity_poly.entity_id
_entity_poly.type
_entity_poly.pdbx_seq_one_letter_code
_entity_poly.pdbx_strand_id
1 'polypeptide(L)'
;MAFTRAVFIHRLKTATYTLGSVVLISWVTDALNEGLMFKPLLRYLYPRTVQDYQHPFSDHPSLMIWLIPLLAGLAMAFASSALAVHHFKRRHRYRPVAASTAPTQLIGRVTSHHPFLLPDASTDPGITRTFHALCRDAAELAALPASSAQEHVRVQGHLMPDSEDVHQSYRHLQHILAKIRHEAGQDTALGLDLGGMNAALASAATLACQDHDIMLCQVDPHGHLRAYRVTTDMRD
;
A
#
# COMPACT_ATOMS: atom_id res chain seq x y z
N MET A 1 -8.21 6.37 -14.86
CA MET A 1 -7.28 6.33 -13.71
C MET A 1 -7.89 7.11 -12.57
N ALA A 2 -8.34 6.44 -11.51
CA ALA A 2 -8.88 7.12 -10.33
C ALA A 2 -7.74 7.80 -9.56
N PHE A 3 -7.86 9.11 -9.34
CA PHE A 3 -6.94 9.86 -8.46
C PHE A 3 -7.11 9.34 -7.04
N THR A 4 -6.18 8.49 -6.59
CA THR A 4 -6.21 8.00 -5.21
C THR A 4 -5.75 9.10 -4.26
N ARG A 5 -6.35 9.14 -3.05
CA ARG A 5 -6.05 10.14 -2.01
C ARG A 5 -4.56 10.21 -1.65
N ALA A 6 -3.84 9.08 -1.77
CA ALA A 6 -2.39 9.00 -1.58
C ALA A 6 -1.61 9.82 -2.63
N VAL A 7 -2.02 9.76 -3.90
CA VAL A 7 -1.42 10.56 -4.99
C VAL A 7 -1.67 12.05 -4.76
N PHE A 8 -2.86 12.43 -4.27
CA PHE A 8 -3.16 13.81 -3.92
C PHE A 8 -2.26 14.34 -2.81
N ILE A 9 -2.09 13.57 -1.72
CA ILE A 9 -1.23 13.95 -0.59
C ILE A 9 0.23 14.03 -1.01
N HIS A 10 0.71 13.09 -1.83
CA HIS A 10 2.05 13.13 -2.39
C HIS A 10 2.27 14.40 -3.22
N ARG A 11 1.33 14.72 -4.12
CA ARG A 11 1.41 15.94 -4.95
C ARG A 11 1.34 17.22 -4.11
N LEU A 12 0.47 17.26 -3.09
CA LEU A 12 0.36 18.38 -2.17
C LEU A 12 1.68 18.59 -1.42
N LYS A 13 2.28 17.51 -0.90
CA LYS A 13 3.60 17.50 -0.25
C LYS A 13 4.67 18.07 -1.19
N THR A 14 4.79 17.52 -2.40
CA THR A 14 5.75 18.01 -3.40
C THR A 14 5.55 19.49 -3.69
N ALA A 15 4.30 19.94 -3.91
CA ALA A 15 4.00 21.35 -4.14
C ALA A 15 4.37 22.24 -2.95
N THR A 16 4.15 21.79 -1.71
CA THR A 16 4.54 22.57 -0.50
C THR A 16 6.04 22.66 -0.34
N TYR A 17 6.79 21.58 -0.61
CA TYR A 17 8.25 21.63 -0.62
C TYR A 17 8.78 22.55 -1.72
N THR A 18 8.24 22.48 -2.93
CA THR A 18 8.66 23.36 -4.04
C THR A 18 8.39 24.83 -3.71
N LEU A 19 7.20 25.16 -3.19
CA LEU A 19 6.87 26.52 -2.74
C LEU A 19 7.79 26.98 -1.59
N GLY A 20 8.02 26.13 -0.59
CA GLY A 20 8.92 26.42 0.52
C GLY A 20 10.37 26.66 0.06
N SER A 21 10.88 25.83 -0.87
CA SER A 21 12.20 26.00 -1.46
C SER A 21 12.31 27.26 -2.29
N VAL A 22 11.28 27.63 -3.08
CA VAL A 22 11.26 28.90 -3.81
C VAL A 22 11.30 30.07 -2.83
N VAL A 23 10.48 30.06 -1.78
CA VAL A 23 10.50 31.12 -0.76
C VAL A 23 11.87 31.20 -0.09
N LEU A 24 12.48 30.08 0.30
CA LEU A 24 13.77 30.06 0.99
C LEU A 24 14.94 30.46 0.08
N ILE A 25 14.96 30.00 -1.17
CA ILE A 25 15.97 30.36 -2.16
C ILE A 25 15.81 31.83 -2.53
N SER A 26 14.59 32.30 -2.80
CA SER A 26 14.33 33.72 -3.07
C SER A 26 14.67 34.60 -1.87
N TRP A 27 14.45 34.12 -0.63
CA TRP A 27 14.87 34.78 0.60
C TRP A 27 16.40 34.89 0.66
N VAL A 28 17.13 33.78 0.59
CA VAL A 28 18.61 33.81 0.63
C VAL A 28 19.17 34.66 -0.51
N THR A 29 18.59 34.57 -1.71
CA THR A 29 19.07 35.29 -2.89
C THR A 29 18.86 36.80 -2.76
N ASP A 30 17.70 37.26 -2.29
CA ASP A 30 17.44 38.70 -2.11
C ASP A 30 18.14 39.28 -0.87
N ALA A 31 18.48 38.44 0.12
CA ALA A 31 19.29 38.83 1.28
C ALA A 31 20.80 38.91 0.96
N LEU A 32 21.25 38.32 -0.15
CA LEU A 32 22.65 38.36 -0.60
C LEU A 32 22.87 39.29 -1.79
N ASN A 33 21.84 39.51 -2.61
CA ASN A 33 21.84 40.43 -3.74
C ASN A 33 20.59 41.30 -3.66
N GLU A 34 20.76 42.61 -3.56
CA GLU A 34 19.67 43.56 -3.31
C GLU A 34 18.59 43.57 -4.43
N GLY A 35 17.60 42.68 -4.33
CA GLY A 35 16.26 42.88 -4.91
C GLY A 35 15.95 42.22 -6.25
N LEU A 36 16.24 40.93 -6.43
CA LEU A 36 15.91 40.18 -7.64
C LEU A 36 14.48 39.61 -7.67
N MET A 37 13.86 39.30 -6.53
CA MET A 37 12.58 38.55 -6.51
C MET A 37 11.51 39.09 -5.56
N PHE A 38 11.86 39.46 -4.32
CA PHE A 38 10.90 39.84 -3.28
C PHE A 38 10.60 41.34 -3.26
N LYS A 39 11.58 42.20 -3.57
CA LYS A 39 11.39 43.66 -3.63
C LYS A 39 10.25 44.09 -4.59
N PRO A 40 10.09 43.51 -5.81
CA PRO A 40 8.95 43.82 -6.68
C PRO A 40 7.60 43.36 -6.11
N LEU A 41 7.55 42.16 -5.51
CA LEU A 41 6.34 41.61 -4.90
C LEU A 41 5.91 42.45 -3.67
N LEU A 42 6.88 42.86 -2.86
CA LEU A 42 6.68 43.74 -1.72
C LEU A 42 6.25 45.15 -2.16
N ARG A 43 6.81 45.70 -3.25
CA ARG A 43 6.35 46.99 -3.83
C ARG A 43 4.89 46.92 -4.25
N TYR A 44 4.43 45.76 -4.76
CA TYR A 44 3.04 45.57 -5.14
C TYR A 44 2.10 45.54 -3.93
N LEU A 45 2.48 44.85 -2.85
CA LEU A 45 1.62 44.67 -1.68
C LEU A 45 1.73 45.82 -0.66
N TYR A 46 2.90 46.44 -0.54
CA TYR A 46 3.24 47.46 0.46
C TYR A 46 4.05 48.61 -0.17
N PRO A 47 3.47 49.37 -1.11
CA PRO A 47 4.20 50.36 -1.92
C PRO A 47 4.84 51.49 -1.11
N ARG A 48 4.19 51.95 -0.02
CA ARG A 48 4.71 53.02 0.85
C ARG A 48 5.85 52.54 1.75
N THR A 49 5.75 51.32 2.27
CA THR A 49 6.72 50.72 3.19
C THR A 49 8.01 50.30 2.50
N VAL A 50 7.98 50.12 1.17
CA VAL A 50 9.14 49.69 0.37
C VAL A 50 9.96 50.86 -0.20
N GLN A 51 9.48 52.11 -0.06
CA GLN A 51 10.26 53.30 -0.45
C GLN A 51 11.41 53.58 0.54
N ASP A 52 11.19 53.33 1.83
CA ASP A 52 12.20 53.50 2.90
C ASP A 52 13.00 52.22 3.20
N TYR A 53 12.82 51.20 2.35
CA TYR A 53 13.38 49.86 2.54
C TYR A 53 14.90 49.85 2.34
N GLN A 54 15.63 49.37 3.35
CA GLN A 54 17.06 49.07 3.31
C GLN A 54 17.30 47.54 3.41
N HIS A 55 18.56 47.12 3.53
CA HIS A 55 18.94 45.70 3.59
C HIS A 55 18.23 44.98 4.77
N PRO A 56 17.82 43.71 4.67
CA PRO A 56 17.14 42.99 5.77
C PRO A 56 17.94 42.88 7.08
N PHE A 57 19.22 43.28 7.10
CA PHE A 57 20.09 43.30 8.28
C PHE A 57 20.48 44.73 8.72
N SER A 58 20.04 45.78 8.03
CA SER A 58 20.39 47.17 8.38
C SER A 58 19.51 47.73 9.48
N ASP A 59 18.24 47.32 9.53
CA ASP A 59 17.26 47.95 10.41
C ASP A 59 16.11 46.99 10.76
N HIS A 60 15.55 47.20 11.95
CA HIS A 60 14.50 46.35 12.52
C HIS A 60 13.22 46.24 11.64
N PRO A 61 12.69 47.31 11.02
CA PRO A 61 11.50 47.19 10.19
C PRO A 61 11.76 46.39 8.91
N SER A 62 12.92 46.56 8.25
CA SER A 62 13.29 45.73 7.09
C SER A 62 13.42 44.24 7.44
N LEU A 63 13.97 43.92 8.62
CA LEU A 63 14.02 42.54 9.14
C LEU A 63 12.62 41.95 9.36
N MET A 64 11.68 42.72 9.91
CA MET A 64 10.31 42.23 10.18
C MET A 64 9.51 41.94 8.92
N ILE A 65 9.69 42.75 7.87
CA ILE A 65 9.10 42.49 6.54
C ILE A 65 9.61 41.17 5.97
N TRP A 66 10.86 40.81 6.29
CA TRP A 66 11.54 39.59 5.83
C TRP A 66 11.26 38.34 6.65
N LEU A 67 10.93 38.51 7.92
CA LEU A 67 10.63 37.40 8.82
C LEU A 67 9.27 36.76 8.52
N ILE A 68 8.29 37.54 8.05
CA ILE A 68 6.91 37.06 7.81
C ILE A 68 6.86 35.98 6.72
N PRO A 69 7.43 36.16 5.51
CA PRO A 69 7.43 35.12 4.47
C PRO A 69 8.22 33.88 4.90
N LEU A 70 9.30 34.06 5.65
CA LEU A 70 10.12 32.96 6.17
C LEU A 70 9.33 32.11 7.16
N LEU A 71 8.67 32.75 8.14
CA LEU A 71 7.82 32.05 9.11
C LEU A 71 6.62 31.38 8.43
N ALA A 72 6.02 32.01 7.42
CA ALA A 72 4.94 31.41 6.64
C ALA A 72 5.40 30.17 5.85
N GLY A 73 6.58 30.24 5.21
CA GLY A 73 7.19 29.09 4.53
C GLY A 73 7.52 27.96 5.48
N LEU A 74 8.08 28.29 6.65
CA LEU A 74 8.40 27.31 7.70
C LEU A 74 7.12 26.65 8.24
N ALA A 75 6.08 27.44 8.55
CA ALA A 75 4.80 26.95 9.03
C ALA A 75 4.10 26.04 8.02
N MET A 76 4.13 26.39 6.72
CA MET A 76 3.62 25.53 5.67
C MET A 76 4.40 24.21 5.56
N ALA A 77 5.73 24.24 5.67
CA ALA A 77 6.55 23.04 5.69
C ALA A 77 6.22 22.14 6.90
N PHE A 78 6.09 22.72 8.09
CA PHE A 78 5.70 21.99 9.31
C PHE A 78 4.28 21.41 9.21
N ALA A 79 3.31 22.18 8.72
CA ALA A 79 1.94 21.72 8.54
C ALA A 79 1.87 20.56 7.53
N SER A 80 2.62 20.64 6.41
CA SER A 80 2.66 19.58 5.41
C SER A 80 3.29 18.29 5.96
N SER A 81 4.34 18.42 6.78
CA SER A 81 4.99 17.29 7.46
C SER A 81 4.07 16.64 8.51
N ALA A 82 3.41 17.45 9.33
CA ALA A 82 2.46 16.97 10.33
C ALA A 82 1.25 16.26 9.71
N LEU A 83 0.70 16.81 8.62
CA LEU A 83 -0.37 16.17 7.85
C LEU A 83 0.09 14.83 7.24
N ALA A 84 1.31 14.76 6.72
CA ALA A 84 1.88 13.53 6.20
C ALA A 84 2.00 12.45 7.30
N VAL A 85 2.59 12.80 8.45
CA VAL A 85 2.74 11.86 9.58
C VAL A 85 1.39 11.42 10.15
N HIS A 86 0.42 12.34 10.28
CA HIS A 86 -0.91 11.99 10.76
C HIS A 86 -1.65 11.08 9.76
N HIS A 87 -1.44 11.24 8.46
CA HIS A 87 -2.04 10.36 7.46
C HIS A 87 -1.47 8.94 7.55
N PHE A 88 -0.15 8.79 7.68
CA PHE A 88 0.47 7.46 7.85
C PHE A 88 0.09 6.79 9.18
N LYS A 89 -0.35 7.54 10.19
CA LYS A 89 -0.84 7.00 11.47
C LYS A 89 -2.32 6.57 11.46
N ARG A 90 -3.09 6.83 10.40
CA ARG A 90 -4.47 6.31 10.32
C ARG A 90 -4.41 4.80 10.13
N ARG A 91 -4.67 4.07 11.22
CA ARG A 91 -4.66 2.62 11.27
C ARG A 91 -5.87 2.09 10.49
N HIS A 92 -5.65 1.57 9.28
CA HIS A 92 -6.68 0.86 8.52
C HIS A 92 -7.23 -0.27 9.39
N ARG A 93 -8.54 -0.30 9.60
CA ARG A 93 -9.20 -1.45 10.21
C ARG A 93 -9.62 -2.38 9.09
N TYR A 94 -8.96 -3.53 9.04
CA TYR A 94 -9.34 -4.62 8.16
C TYR A 94 -10.56 -5.32 8.75
N ARG A 95 -11.66 -5.34 8.01
CA ARG A 95 -12.88 -6.07 8.39
C ARG A 95 -13.12 -7.18 7.38
N PRO A 96 -13.15 -8.45 7.80
CA PRO A 96 -13.61 -9.54 6.94
C PRO A 96 -15.14 -9.45 6.80
N VAL A 97 -15.62 -9.46 5.57
CA VAL A 97 -17.05 -9.54 5.24
C VAL A 97 -17.28 -10.83 4.47
N ALA A 98 -18.32 -11.61 4.80
CA ALA A 98 -18.60 -12.87 4.10
C ALA A 98 -18.74 -12.63 2.59
N ALA A 99 -18.03 -13.43 1.79
CA ALA A 99 -18.12 -13.38 0.34
C ALA A 99 -19.39 -14.11 -0.14
N SER A 100 -20.04 -13.57 -1.17
CA SER A 100 -21.27 -14.14 -1.75
C SER A 100 -21.03 -15.37 -2.62
N THR A 101 -19.80 -15.56 -3.11
CA THR A 101 -19.41 -16.64 -4.01
C THR A 101 -18.16 -17.32 -3.49
N ALA A 102 -18.14 -18.65 -3.50
CA ALA A 102 -16.95 -19.41 -3.18
C ALA A 102 -15.87 -19.22 -4.27
N PRO A 103 -14.58 -19.12 -3.91
CA PRO A 103 -13.51 -19.07 -4.89
C PRO A 103 -13.39 -20.40 -5.65
N THR A 104 -13.14 -20.31 -6.95
CA THR A 104 -12.93 -21.46 -7.83
C THR A 104 -11.47 -21.96 -7.80
N GLN A 105 -10.55 -21.10 -7.36
CA GLN A 105 -9.16 -21.46 -7.14
C GLN A 105 -8.71 -21.01 -5.75
N LEU A 106 -8.00 -21.90 -5.06
CA LEU A 106 -7.51 -21.68 -3.70
C LEU A 106 -5.99 -21.64 -3.68
N ILE A 107 -5.44 -20.79 -2.85
CA ILE A 107 -4.01 -20.57 -2.69
C ILE A 107 -3.69 -20.78 -1.21
N GLY A 108 -2.84 -21.74 -0.87
CA GLY A 108 -2.59 -22.09 0.53
C GLY A 108 -1.18 -22.60 0.74
N ARG A 109 -0.67 -22.44 1.97
CA ARG A 109 0.60 -23.05 2.39
C ARG A 109 0.38 -24.53 2.64
N VAL A 110 1.17 -25.38 1.99
CA VAL A 110 1.21 -26.80 2.30
C VAL A 110 2.39 -27.04 3.23
N THR A 111 2.14 -27.73 4.34
CA THR A 111 3.20 -28.19 5.24
C THR A 111 3.00 -29.66 5.55
N SER A 112 4.02 -30.34 6.06
CA SER A 112 3.91 -31.72 6.55
C SER A 112 2.82 -31.90 7.62
N HIS A 113 2.50 -30.84 8.37
CA HIS A 113 1.49 -30.83 9.43
C HIS A 113 0.13 -30.29 8.99
N HIS A 114 0.06 -29.59 7.85
CA HIS A 114 -1.15 -29.12 7.21
C HIS A 114 -1.18 -29.60 5.75
N PRO A 115 -1.63 -30.84 5.51
CA PRO A 115 -1.92 -31.28 4.15
C PRO A 115 -2.98 -30.36 3.55
N PHE A 116 -2.92 -30.10 2.24
CA PHE A 116 -3.88 -29.22 1.58
C PHE A 116 -5.30 -29.77 1.77
N LEU A 117 -6.11 -29.08 2.59
CA LEU A 117 -7.51 -29.42 2.79
C LEU A 117 -8.29 -28.84 1.60
N LEU A 118 -8.73 -29.74 0.72
CA LEU A 118 -9.57 -29.35 -0.39
C LEU A 118 -11.01 -29.18 0.12
N PRO A 119 -11.69 -28.09 -0.25
CA PRO A 119 -13.09 -27.93 0.06
C PRO A 119 -13.88 -29.06 -0.58
N ASP A 120 -14.80 -29.62 0.19
CA ASP A 120 -15.55 -30.81 -0.19
C ASP A 120 -16.14 -30.66 -1.60
N ALA A 121 -15.88 -31.65 -2.46
CA ALA A 121 -16.24 -31.64 -3.89
C ALA A 121 -17.76 -31.72 -4.12
N SER A 122 -18.52 -31.96 -3.05
CA SER A 122 -19.97 -32.16 -3.03
C SER A 122 -20.80 -30.94 -3.45
N THR A 123 -20.21 -29.76 -3.58
CA THR A 123 -20.96 -28.52 -3.83
C THR A 123 -21.18 -28.18 -5.31
N ASP A 124 -20.44 -28.74 -6.27
CA ASP A 124 -20.73 -28.56 -7.70
C ASP A 124 -19.97 -29.56 -8.60
N PRO A 125 -20.60 -30.68 -9.03
CA PRO A 125 -19.93 -31.80 -9.70
C PRO A 125 -19.45 -31.55 -11.15
N GLY A 126 -19.22 -30.30 -11.55
CA GLY A 126 -18.73 -29.94 -12.89
C GLY A 126 -17.62 -28.89 -12.92
N ILE A 127 -17.20 -28.37 -11.76
CA ILE A 127 -16.20 -27.28 -11.68
C ILE A 127 -14.85 -27.87 -11.32
N THR A 128 -13.89 -27.83 -12.25
CA THR A 128 -12.49 -28.14 -11.96
C THR A 128 -11.92 -27.07 -11.03
N ARG A 129 -11.65 -27.43 -9.77
CA ARG A 129 -11.02 -26.53 -8.80
C ARG A 129 -9.50 -26.64 -8.93
N THR A 130 -8.81 -25.50 -8.83
CA THR A 130 -7.33 -25.49 -8.82
C THR A 130 -6.83 -25.08 -7.44
N PHE A 131 -5.92 -25.87 -6.88
CA PHE A 131 -5.22 -25.54 -5.64
C PHE A 131 -3.78 -25.16 -5.93
N HIS A 132 -3.41 -23.93 -5.59
CA HIS A 132 -2.07 -23.38 -5.69
C HIS A 132 -1.35 -23.56 -4.35
N ALA A 133 -0.51 -24.58 -4.26
CA ALA A 133 0.28 -24.90 -3.09
C ALA A 133 1.52 -23.99 -3.01
N LEU A 134 1.63 -23.22 -1.93
CA LEU A 134 2.83 -22.47 -1.60
C LEU A 134 3.79 -23.39 -0.82
N CYS A 135 4.90 -23.79 -1.45
CA CYS A 135 5.90 -24.70 -0.89
C CYS A 135 7.13 -23.93 -0.43
N ARG A 136 7.72 -24.33 0.70
CA ARG A 136 8.91 -23.67 1.26
C ARG A 136 10.13 -23.85 0.38
N ASP A 137 10.31 -25.05 -0.13
CA ASP A 137 11.49 -25.47 -0.87
C ASP A 137 11.14 -26.40 -2.05
N ALA A 138 12.17 -26.75 -2.81
CA ALA A 138 12.03 -27.60 -3.99
C ALA A 138 11.68 -29.05 -3.64
N ALA A 139 11.99 -29.52 -2.43
CA ALA A 139 11.67 -30.88 -2.00
C ALA A 139 10.17 -31.00 -1.70
N GLU A 140 9.59 -30.02 -0.99
CA GLU A 140 8.14 -29.91 -0.80
C GLU A 140 7.42 -29.78 -2.13
N LEU A 141 7.96 -28.99 -3.06
CA LEU A 141 7.40 -28.83 -4.40
C LEU A 141 7.40 -30.15 -5.19
N ALA A 142 8.50 -30.90 -5.13
CA ALA A 142 8.63 -32.20 -5.81
C ALA A 142 7.78 -33.30 -5.18
N ALA A 143 7.45 -33.18 -3.90
CA ALA A 143 6.57 -34.11 -3.19
C ALA A 143 5.07 -33.89 -3.47
N LEU A 144 4.70 -32.78 -4.13
CA LEU A 144 3.30 -32.53 -4.46
C LEU A 144 2.79 -33.50 -5.54
N PRO A 145 1.60 -34.10 -5.34
CA PRO A 145 0.96 -34.87 -6.40
C PRO A 145 0.53 -33.93 -7.54
N ALA A 146 0.76 -34.35 -8.80
CA ALA A 146 0.35 -33.56 -9.96
C ALA A 146 -1.18 -33.40 -10.10
N SER A 147 -1.94 -34.34 -9.52
CA SER A 147 -3.41 -34.32 -9.40
C SER A 147 -3.81 -34.94 -8.05
N SER A 148 -4.82 -34.40 -7.38
CA SER A 148 -5.31 -35.04 -6.15
C SER A 148 -6.09 -36.33 -6.48
N ALA A 149 -6.26 -37.21 -5.50
CA ALA A 149 -7.07 -38.42 -5.65
C ALA A 149 -8.57 -38.12 -5.81
N GLN A 150 -8.99 -36.86 -5.59
CA GLN A 150 -10.34 -36.40 -5.92
C GLN A 150 -10.37 -36.00 -7.40
N GLU A 151 -11.16 -36.74 -8.19
CA GLU A 151 -11.49 -36.35 -9.55
C GLU A 151 -11.93 -34.87 -9.55
N HIS A 152 -11.41 -34.06 -10.48
CA HIS A 152 -11.69 -32.62 -10.65
C HIS A 152 -10.86 -31.61 -9.83
N VAL A 153 -9.77 -32.01 -9.14
CA VAL A 153 -8.85 -31.03 -8.52
C VAL A 153 -7.44 -31.07 -9.12
N ARG A 154 -7.04 -29.93 -9.71
CA ARG A 154 -5.68 -29.71 -10.19
C ARG A 154 -4.84 -29.08 -9.09
N VAL A 155 -3.67 -29.65 -8.81
CA VAL A 155 -2.71 -29.09 -7.85
C VAL A 155 -1.56 -28.45 -8.62
N GLN A 156 -1.20 -27.22 -8.26
CA GLN A 156 -0.06 -26.50 -8.82
C GLN A 156 0.82 -25.98 -7.69
N GLY A 157 2.11 -26.32 -7.73
CA GLY A 157 3.04 -25.85 -6.70
C GLY A 157 3.79 -24.58 -7.09
N HIS A 158 4.04 -23.71 -6.10
CA HIS A 158 4.75 -22.45 -6.23
C HIS A 158 5.76 -22.32 -5.08
N LEU A 159 7.00 -21.96 -5.39
CA LEU A 159 8.03 -21.73 -4.38
C LEU A 159 7.76 -20.43 -3.62
N MET A 160 7.64 -20.54 -2.30
CA MET A 160 7.44 -19.46 -1.36
C MET A 160 8.34 -19.68 -0.13
N PRO A 161 9.58 -19.17 -0.12
CA PRO A 161 10.47 -19.29 1.02
C PRO A 161 9.86 -18.62 2.26
N ASP A 162 10.14 -19.17 3.44
CA ASP A 162 9.80 -18.48 4.68
C ASP A 162 10.65 -17.22 4.85
N SER A 163 10.01 -16.13 5.25
CA SER A 163 10.66 -14.92 5.70
C SER A 163 9.89 -14.36 6.89
N GLU A 164 10.61 -13.82 7.87
CA GLU A 164 10.00 -13.05 8.96
C GLU A 164 9.69 -11.60 8.54
N ASP A 165 10.26 -11.15 7.41
CA ASP A 165 9.97 -9.85 6.84
C ASP A 165 8.66 -9.91 6.03
N VAL A 166 7.65 -9.18 6.51
CA VAL A 166 6.34 -9.03 5.87
C VAL A 166 6.46 -8.42 4.49
N HIS A 167 7.36 -7.45 4.27
CA HIS A 167 7.53 -6.80 2.97
C HIS A 167 8.17 -7.73 1.95
N GLN A 168 9.15 -8.53 2.37
CA GLN A 168 9.74 -9.54 1.51
C GLN A 168 8.71 -10.61 1.14
N SER A 169 7.96 -11.10 2.13
CA SER A 169 6.87 -12.07 1.92
C SER A 169 5.80 -11.52 0.97
N TYR A 170 5.42 -10.26 1.14
CA TYR A 170 4.44 -9.60 0.28
C TYR A 170 4.93 -9.48 -1.17
N ARG A 171 6.16 -9.04 -1.42
CA ARG A 171 6.70 -8.92 -2.79
C ARG A 171 6.76 -10.26 -3.52
N HIS A 172 7.22 -11.31 -2.83
CA HIS A 172 7.23 -12.66 -3.43
C HIS A 172 5.82 -13.15 -3.71
N LEU A 173 4.91 -12.99 -2.74
CA LEU A 173 3.51 -13.38 -2.92
C LEU A 173 2.88 -12.63 -4.09
N GLN A 174 3.12 -11.34 -4.24
CA GLN A 174 2.61 -10.56 -5.39
C GLN A 174 3.06 -11.12 -6.74
N HIS A 175 4.32 -11.54 -6.85
CA HIS A 175 4.82 -12.14 -8.09
C HIS A 175 4.09 -13.44 -8.43
N ILE A 176 3.88 -14.29 -7.42
CA ILE A 176 3.15 -15.56 -7.55
C ILE A 176 1.68 -15.28 -7.93
N LEU A 177 1.02 -14.37 -7.22
CA LEU A 177 -0.37 -14.00 -7.47
C LEU A 177 -0.58 -13.41 -8.86
N ALA A 178 0.35 -12.59 -9.35
CA ALA A 178 0.30 -12.05 -10.70
C ALA A 178 0.36 -13.16 -11.76
N LYS A 179 1.23 -14.16 -11.56
CA LYS A 179 1.33 -15.33 -12.45
C LYS A 179 0.03 -16.15 -12.42
N ILE A 180 -0.47 -16.46 -11.23
CA ILE A 180 -1.74 -17.21 -11.06
C ILE A 180 -2.89 -16.48 -11.74
N ARG A 181 -3.04 -15.18 -11.48
CA ARG A 181 -4.10 -14.34 -12.09
C ARG A 181 -3.99 -14.31 -13.62
N HIS A 182 -2.77 -14.26 -14.16
CA HIS A 182 -2.55 -14.29 -15.60
C HIS A 182 -3.00 -15.61 -16.22
N GLU A 183 -2.68 -16.75 -15.59
CA GLU A 183 -3.07 -18.08 -16.07
C GLU A 183 -4.57 -18.36 -15.88
N ALA A 184 -5.16 -17.86 -14.80
CA ALA A 184 -6.55 -18.09 -14.44
C ALA A 184 -7.54 -17.18 -15.19
N GLY A 185 -7.11 -15.99 -15.64
CA GLY A 185 -7.99 -14.95 -16.16
C GLY A 185 -8.40 -13.93 -15.10
N GLN A 186 -8.74 -12.70 -15.55
CA GLN A 186 -9.00 -11.57 -14.65
C GLN A 186 -10.23 -11.80 -13.75
N ASP A 187 -11.29 -12.40 -14.30
CA ASP A 187 -12.57 -12.57 -13.62
C ASP A 187 -12.62 -13.79 -12.68
N THR A 188 -11.54 -14.56 -12.62
CA THR A 188 -11.53 -15.80 -11.82
C THR A 188 -11.52 -15.50 -10.33
N ALA A 189 -12.43 -16.12 -9.59
CA ALA A 189 -12.52 -15.95 -8.14
C ALA A 189 -11.37 -16.70 -7.45
N LEU A 190 -10.36 -15.95 -7.01
CA LEU A 190 -9.22 -16.46 -6.25
C LEU A 190 -9.47 -16.32 -4.74
N GLY A 191 -9.12 -17.36 -4.00
CA GLY A 191 -9.14 -17.37 -2.55
C GLY A 191 -7.78 -17.72 -1.98
N LEU A 192 -7.40 -17.11 -0.87
CA LEU A 192 -6.14 -17.36 -0.18
C LEU A 192 -6.42 -17.87 1.24
N ASP A 193 -6.07 -19.13 1.48
CA ASP A 193 -6.26 -19.82 2.76
C ASP A 193 -5.10 -19.55 3.72
N LEU A 194 -5.44 -19.04 4.90
CA LEU A 194 -4.46 -18.73 5.94
C LEU A 194 -4.05 -19.95 6.78
N GLY A 195 -4.78 -21.07 6.69
CA GLY A 195 -4.73 -22.20 7.63
C GLY A 195 -3.37 -22.90 7.83
N GLY A 196 -2.37 -22.61 7.01
CA GLY A 196 -1.00 -23.14 7.14
C GLY A 196 0.10 -22.07 7.10
N MET A 197 -0.24 -20.79 7.08
CA MET A 197 0.74 -19.71 6.90
C MET A 197 1.37 -19.27 8.21
N ASN A 198 2.67 -18.94 8.19
CA ASN A 198 3.31 -18.24 9.30
C ASN A 198 2.77 -16.81 9.44
N ALA A 199 3.03 -16.14 10.57
CA ALA A 199 2.46 -14.82 10.85
C ALA A 199 2.85 -13.75 9.81
N ALA A 200 4.08 -13.77 9.30
CA ALA A 200 4.56 -12.81 8.31
C ALA A 200 3.87 -13.02 6.96
N LEU A 201 3.75 -14.26 6.51
CA LEU A 201 3.06 -14.64 5.29
C LEU A 201 1.55 -14.39 5.37
N ALA A 202 0.92 -14.69 6.51
CA ALA A 202 -0.50 -14.41 6.73
C ALA A 202 -0.78 -12.90 6.70
N SER A 203 0.13 -12.09 7.27
CA SER A 203 0.04 -10.62 7.20
C SER A 203 0.20 -10.12 5.77
N ALA A 204 1.20 -10.63 5.04
CA ALA A 204 1.42 -10.32 3.64
C ALA A 204 0.23 -10.71 2.75
N ALA A 205 -0.37 -11.88 3.01
CA ALA A 205 -1.56 -12.36 2.32
C ALA A 205 -2.77 -11.47 2.53
N THR A 206 -2.98 -11.01 3.78
CA THR A 206 -4.08 -10.10 4.10
C THR A 206 -3.95 -8.78 3.33
N LEU A 207 -2.73 -8.25 3.23
CA LEU A 207 -2.44 -7.06 2.42
C LEU A 207 -2.68 -7.32 0.93
N ALA A 208 -2.18 -8.44 0.40
CA ALA A 208 -2.35 -8.79 -1.00
C ALA A 208 -3.83 -9.00 -1.38
N CYS A 209 -4.66 -9.49 -0.46
CA CYS A 209 -6.10 -9.64 -0.68
C CYS A 209 -6.80 -8.29 -0.93
N GLN A 210 -6.35 -7.22 -0.26
CA GLN A 210 -6.87 -5.88 -0.50
C GLN A 210 -6.48 -5.35 -1.89
N ASP A 211 -5.23 -5.58 -2.31
CA ASP A 211 -4.69 -4.97 -3.52
C ASP A 211 -5.09 -5.69 -4.82
N HIS A 212 -5.42 -6.98 -4.74
CA HIS A 212 -5.58 -7.85 -5.92
C HIS A 212 -6.97 -8.47 -6.08
N ASP A 213 -7.98 -7.98 -5.33
CA ASP A 213 -9.35 -8.53 -5.28
C ASP A 213 -9.35 -10.06 -5.10
N ILE A 214 -8.69 -10.49 -4.02
CA ILE A 214 -8.58 -11.90 -3.64
C ILE A 214 -9.34 -12.07 -2.33
N MET A 215 -10.08 -13.17 -2.24
CA MET A 215 -10.83 -13.50 -1.04
C MET A 215 -9.90 -14.10 0.01
N LEU A 216 -10.06 -13.70 1.26
CA LEU A 216 -9.42 -14.37 2.38
C LEU A 216 -10.25 -15.60 2.75
N CYS A 217 -9.61 -16.75 2.83
CA CYS A 217 -10.28 -18.01 3.05
C CYS A 217 -9.81 -18.67 4.34
N GLN A 218 -10.71 -19.45 4.92
CA GLN A 218 -10.40 -20.37 5.98
C GLN A 218 -11.12 -21.68 5.68
N VAL A 219 -10.35 -22.74 5.49
CA VAL A 219 -10.88 -24.10 5.40
C VAL A 219 -10.89 -24.69 6.80
N ASP A 220 -12.05 -25.13 7.27
CA ASP A 220 -12.14 -25.81 8.56
C ASP A 220 -11.64 -27.27 8.46
N PRO A 221 -11.38 -27.95 9.60
CA PRO A 221 -10.94 -29.34 9.60
C PRO A 221 -11.92 -30.33 8.95
N HIS A 222 -13.19 -29.92 8.75
CA HIS A 222 -14.23 -30.71 8.11
C HIS A 222 -14.32 -30.45 6.59
N GLY A 223 -13.46 -29.59 6.03
CA GLY A 223 -13.43 -29.27 4.61
C GLY A 223 -14.46 -28.21 4.19
N HIS A 224 -15.09 -27.50 5.13
CA HIS A 224 -15.94 -26.37 4.80
C HIS A 224 -15.10 -25.11 4.59
N LEU A 225 -15.25 -24.53 3.40
CA LEU A 225 -14.61 -23.28 3.03
C LEU A 225 -15.46 -22.08 3.45
N ARG A 226 -14.88 -21.21 4.25
CA ARG A 226 -15.43 -19.88 4.53
C ARG A 226 -14.58 -18.84 3.80
N ALA A 227 -15.22 -18.08 2.91
CA ALA A 227 -14.58 -17.02 2.15
C ALA A 227 -15.05 -15.65 2.64
N TYR A 228 -14.09 -14.73 2.74
CA TYR A 228 -14.29 -13.36 3.20
C TYR A 228 -13.64 -12.38 2.22
N ARG A 229 -14.27 -11.25 1.97
CA ARG A 229 -13.62 -10.08 1.37
C ARG A 229 -13.00 -9.22 2.46
N VAL A 230 -11.79 -8.76 2.19
CA VAL A 230 -11.09 -7.82 3.08
C VAL A 230 -11.52 -6.41 2.69
N THR A 231 -12.35 -5.79 3.52
CA THR A 231 -12.71 -4.37 3.37
C THR A 231 -11.90 -3.53 4.35
N THR A 232 -11.44 -2.37 3.91
CA THR A 232 -10.78 -1.38 4.78
C THR A 232 -11.74 -0.26 5.11
N ASP A 233 -12.15 -0.17 6.37
CA ASP A 233 -12.82 1.02 6.88
C ASP A 233 -11.76 2.00 7.40
N MET A 234 -11.82 3.24 6.92
CA MET A 234 -11.08 4.32 7.55
C MET A 234 -11.86 4.76 8.78
N ARG A 235 -11.26 4.61 9.96
CA ARG A 235 -11.84 5.16 11.19
C ARG A 235 -11.81 6.69 11.07
N ASP A 236 -13.00 7.31 11.10
CA ASP A 236 -13.15 8.77 11.12
C ASP A 236 -12.56 9.40 12.38
#